data_AF-A0A9P5YJM5-F1
#
_entry.id   AF-A0A9P5YJM5-F1
#
_cell.length_a   1.000
_cell.length_b   1.000
_cell.length_c   1.000
_cell.angle_alpha   90.00
_cell.angle_beta   90.00
_cell.angle_gamma   90.00
#
_symmetry.space_group_name_H-M   'P 1'
#
loop_
_entity.id
_entity.type
_entity.pdbx_description
1 polymer ?
#
loop_
_entity_poly.entity_id
_entity_poly.type
_entity_poly.pdbx_seq_one_letter_code
_entity_poly.pdbx_strand_id
1 'polypeptide(L)'
;HGGTITQVGLNLAARHARVLGWAVSFVRKLDATARTARDTDVVGAVSITWSMIRAAMPVEILAEVDRALAIDGLPRLATRSVRENKGRGFHITVDDVTYQFPVAERAPPEAYLAVGYQACVLSLFWCNDAEF
;
A
#
# COMPACT_ATOMS: atom_id res chain seq x y z
N HIS A 1 8.81 1.73 22.01
CA HIS A 1 7.54 1.99 21.29
C HIS A 1 7.36 0.91 20.22
N GLY A 2 6.23 0.22 20.18
CA GLY A 2 5.98 -0.85 19.20
C GLY A 2 5.55 -0.27 17.86
N GLY A 3 6.49 -0.13 16.92
CA GLY A 3 6.16 0.23 15.55
C GLY A 3 5.21 -0.76 14.89
N THR A 4 4.46 -0.31 13.89
CA THR A 4 3.49 -1.16 13.18
C THR A 4 3.77 -1.14 11.69
N ILE A 5 3.78 -2.32 11.07
CA ILE A 5 3.71 -2.49 9.61
C ILE A 5 2.32 -3.01 9.27
N THR A 6 1.74 -2.51 8.19
CA THR A 6 0.47 -2.98 7.68
C THR A 6 0.51 -3.12 6.18
N GLN A 7 0.14 -4.30 5.69
CA GLN A 7 -0.05 -4.57 4.28
C GLN A 7 -1.40 -4.02 3.83
N VAL A 8 -1.39 -3.40 2.65
CA VAL A 8 -2.56 -2.85 1.99
C VAL A 8 -2.57 -3.38 0.56
N GLY A 9 -3.76 -3.66 0.03
CA GLY A 9 -3.87 -4.17 -1.34
C GLY A 9 -4.16 -5.66 -1.39
N LEU A 10 -3.67 -6.31 -2.43
CA LEU A 10 -3.84 -7.73 -2.67
C LEU A 10 -3.05 -8.54 -1.62
N ASN A 11 -3.67 -9.57 -1.07
CA ASN A 11 -3.04 -10.53 -0.18
C ASN A 11 -3.16 -11.93 -0.77
N LEU A 12 -2.05 -12.65 -0.83
CA LEU A 12 -1.97 -14.04 -1.27
C LEU A 12 -2.34 -15.04 -0.15
N ALA A 13 -2.77 -14.51 1.01
CA ALA A 13 -3.06 -15.21 2.24
C ALA A 13 -1.88 -16.06 2.75
N ALA A 14 -2.11 -16.84 3.80
CA ALA A 14 -1.07 -17.69 4.35
C ALA A 14 -0.64 -18.75 3.31
N ARG A 15 0.65 -19.10 3.28
CA ARG A 15 1.19 -20.07 2.30
C ARG A 15 0.41 -21.39 2.24
N HIS A 16 -0.23 -21.79 3.35
CA HIS A 16 -1.02 -23.02 3.50
C HIS A 16 -2.52 -22.86 3.18
N ALA A 17 -3.01 -21.63 3.00
CA ALA A 17 -4.40 -21.30 2.67
C ALA A 17 -4.40 -20.18 1.63
N ARG A 18 -4.10 -20.53 0.37
CA ARG A 18 -4.01 -19.57 -0.75
C ARG A 18 -5.40 -19.07 -1.13
N VAL A 19 -5.88 -18.06 -0.41
CA VAL A 19 -7.08 -17.32 -0.77
C VAL A 19 -6.66 -15.97 -1.31
N LEU A 20 -6.83 -15.77 -2.62
CA LEU A 20 -6.66 -14.47 -3.24
C LEU A 20 -7.77 -13.54 -2.73
N GLY A 21 -7.37 -12.50 -2.01
CA GLY A 21 -8.30 -11.53 -1.45
C GLY A 21 -7.62 -10.19 -1.20
N TRP A 22 -8.44 -9.15 -0.99
CA TRP A 22 -7.91 -7.86 -0.55
C TRP A 22 -7.60 -7.93 0.95
N ALA A 23 -6.39 -7.52 1.32
CA ALA A 23 -5.93 -7.41 2.69
C ALA A 23 -6.91 -6.57 3.52
N VAL A 24 -7.05 -6.93 4.80
CA VAL A 24 -7.74 -6.09 5.77
C VAL A 24 -6.75 -5.01 6.23
N SER A 25 -6.92 -3.79 5.75
CA SER A 25 -5.98 -2.69 5.97
C SER A 25 -5.86 -2.24 7.44
N PHE A 26 -6.80 -2.59 8.32
CA PHE A 26 -6.78 -2.12 9.72
C PHE A 26 -7.30 -3.17 10.71
N VAL A 27 -6.49 -3.45 11.73
CA VAL A 27 -6.80 -4.40 12.82
C VAL A 27 -7.75 -3.79 13.86
N ARG A 28 -7.79 -2.46 13.98
CA ARG A 28 -8.70 -1.76 14.90
C ARG A 28 -10.12 -1.74 14.33
N LYS A 29 -11.12 -1.94 15.20
CA LYS A 29 -12.55 -1.84 14.87
C LYS A 29 -12.91 -0.38 14.57
N LEU A 30 -12.63 0.06 13.35
CA LEU A 30 -13.18 1.28 12.78
C LEU A 30 -14.58 1.00 12.25
N ASP A 31 -15.46 1.98 12.36
CA ASP A 31 -16.73 1.98 11.63
C ASP A 31 -16.49 1.91 10.11
N ALA A 32 -17.54 1.60 9.35
CA ALA A 32 -17.42 1.40 7.91
C ALA A 32 -16.98 2.68 7.18
N THR A 33 -17.46 3.84 7.61
CA THR A 33 -17.20 5.14 6.98
C THR A 33 -15.74 5.57 7.20
N ALA A 34 -15.27 5.53 8.44
CA ALA A 34 -13.89 5.82 8.82
C ALA A 34 -12.91 4.85 8.17
N ARG A 35 -13.29 3.58 8.01
CA ARG A 35 -12.47 2.60 7.28
C ARG A 35 -12.36 2.93 5.81
N THR A 36 -13.46 3.27 5.15
CA THR A 36 -13.46 3.66 3.73
C THR A 36 -12.68 4.94 3.51
N ALA A 37 -12.86 5.96 4.34
CA ALA A 37 -12.08 7.20 4.28
C ALA A 37 -10.58 6.90 4.40
N ARG A 38 -10.18 6.12 5.40
CA ARG A 38 -8.77 5.79 5.61
C ARG A 38 -8.18 4.91 4.50
N ASP A 39 -8.92 3.93 4.00
CA ASP A 39 -8.50 3.15 2.84
C ASP A 39 -8.33 4.03 1.59
N THR A 40 -9.18 5.05 1.45
CA THR A 40 -9.14 5.99 0.33
C THR A 40 -7.91 6.88 0.41
N ASP A 41 -7.61 7.42 1.59
CA ASP A 41 -6.40 8.20 1.86
C ASP A 41 -5.13 7.38 1.57
N VAL A 42 -5.12 6.11 1.99
CA VAL A 42 -4.01 5.20 1.73
C VAL A 42 -3.84 4.92 0.24
N VAL A 43 -4.94 4.58 -0.47
CA VAL A 43 -4.88 4.35 -1.92
C VAL A 43 -4.37 5.61 -2.63
N GLY A 44 -4.83 6.80 -2.22
CA GLY A 44 -4.35 8.09 -2.70
C GLY A 44 -2.86 8.28 -2.47
N ALA A 45 -2.40 8.13 -1.22
CA ALA A 45 -1.01 8.32 -0.82
C ALA A 45 -0.03 7.37 -1.53
N VAL A 46 -0.38 6.09 -1.63
CA VAL A 46 0.46 5.12 -2.34
C VAL A 46 0.44 5.39 -3.86
N SER A 47 -0.71 5.77 -4.43
CA SER A 47 -0.82 6.05 -5.87
C SER A 47 -0.10 7.33 -6.29
N ILE A 48 -0.11 8.38 -5.46
CA ILE A 48 0.70 9.57 -5.74
C ILE A 48 2.20 9.27 -5.63
N THR A 49 2.60 8.46 -4.64
CA THR A 49 3.99 7.99 -4.51
C THR A 49 4.41 7.20 -5.75
N TRP A 50 3.56 6.28 -6.22
CA TRP A 50 3.82 5.53 -7.45
C TRP A 50 3.89 6.45 -8.68
N SER A 51 3.05 7.47 -8.77
CA SER A 51 3.09 8.45 -9.85
C SER A 51 4.41 9.22 -9.87
N MET A 52 4.94 9.59 -8.70
CA MET A 52 6.27 10.21 -8.57
C MET A 52 7.39 9.24 -8.99
N ILE A 53 7.31 7.97 -8.57
CA ILE A 53 8.26 6.93 -9.00
C ILE A 53 8.25 6.81 -10.53
N ARG A 54 7.06 6.75 -11.15
CA ARG A 54 6.92 6.68 -12.61
C ARG A 54 7.49 7.90 -13.33
N ALA A 55 7.39 9.08 -12.73
CA ALA A 55 7.93 10.31 -13.30
C ALA A 55 9.46 10.38 -13.22
N ALA A 56 10.08 9.69 -12.26
CA ALA A 56 11.53 9.75 -12.01
C ALA A 56 12.31 8.54 -12.54
N MET A 57 11.68 7.37 -12.70
CA MET A 57 12.35 6.13 -13.07
C MET A 57 12.44 5.94 -14.60
N PRO A 58 13.51 5.30 -15.10
CA PRO A 58 13.60 4.88 -16.50
C PRO A 58 12.43 3.98 -16.92
N VAL A 59 11.94 4.19 -18.15
CA VAL A 59 10.78 3.48 -18.69
C VAL A 59 11.02 1.97 -18.78
N GLU A 60 12.27 1.55 -19.00
CA GLU A 60 12.68 0.15 -19.11
C GLU A 60 12.43 -0.61 -17.82
N ILE A 61 12.66 0.03 -16.66
CA ILE A 61 12.42 -0.57 -15.34
C ILE A 61 10.92 -0.69 -15.08
N LEU A 62 10.16 0.37 -15.39
CA LEU A 62 8.71 0.38 -15.19
C LEU A 62 7.99 -0.61 -16.11
N ALA A 63 8.47 -0.75 -17.35
CA ALA A 63 7.92 -1.68 -18.32
C ALA A 63 8.04 -3.13 -17.86
N GLU A 64 9.10 -3.49 -17.13
CA GLU A 64 9.24 -4.84 -16.55
C GLU A 64 8.21 -5.09 -15.45
N VAL A 65 7.98 -4.10 -14.57
CA VAL A 65 6.94 -4.20 -13.53
C VAL A 65 5.57 -4.34 -14.16
N ASP A 66 5.23 -3.48 -15.13
CA ASP A 66 3.93 -3.53 -15.81
C ASP A 66 3.73 -4.83 -16.59
N ARG A 67 4.79 -5.38 -17.20
CA ARG A 67 4.76 -6.67 -17.88
C ARG A 67 4.50 -7.80 -16.89
N ALA A 68 5.20 -7.85 -15.76
CA ALA A 68 5.01 -8.87 -14.74
C ALA A 68 3.56 -8.87 -14.21
N LEU A 69 3.03 -7.68 -13.90
CA LEU A 69 1.64 -7.52 -13.46
C LEU A 69 0.64 -8.00 -14.53
N ALA A 70 0.90 -7.73 -15.80
CA ALA A 70 0.03 -8.15 -16.90
C ALA A 70 0.06 -9.67 -17.13
N ILE A 71 1.25 -10.29 -17.10
CA ILE A 71 1.44 -11.74 -17.26
C ILE A 71 0.70 -12.49 -16.15
N ASP A 72 0.81 -12.03 -14.92
CA ASP A 72 0.20 -12.67 -13.76
C ASP A 72 -1.29 -12.28 -13.57
N GLY A 73 -1.82 -11.41 -14.43
CA GLY A 73 -3.21 -10.93 -14.35
C GLY A 73 -3.51 -10.17 -13.06
N LEU A 74 -2.50 -9.52 -12.47
CA LEU A 74 -2.62 -8.88 -11.16
C LEU A 74 -3.31 -7.51 -11.30
N PRO A 75 -4.34 -7.21 -10.48
CA PRO A 75 -5.02 -5.93 -10.51
C PRO A 75 -4.13 -4.82 -9.93
N ARG A 76 -4.40 -3.56 -10.24
CA ARG A 76 -3.78 -2.44 -9.51
C ARG A 76 -4.33 -2.32 -8.09
N LEU A 77 -3.67 -1.49 -7.27
CA LEU A 77 -4.01 -1.29 -5.87
C LEU A 77 -5.49 -0.99 -5.66
N ALA A 78 -6.12 -1.78 -4.81
CA ALA A 78 -7.46 -1.55 -4.29
C ALA A 78 -7.53 -2.12 -2.87
N THR A 79 -8.54 -1.72 -2.11
CA THR A 79 -8.82 -2.34 -0.80
C THR A 79 -10.18 -3.02 -0.85
N ARG A 80 -10.57 -3.70 0.23
CA ARG A 80 -11.92 -4.26 0.34
C ARG A 80 -13.01 -3.17 0.24
N SER A 81 -12.75 -1.99 0.79
CA SER A 81 -13.71 -0.87 0.81
C SER A 81 -13.59 0.04 -0.42
N VAL A 82 -12.42 0.10 -1.05
CA VAL A 82 -12.14 0.99 -2.20
C VAL A 82 -11.82 0.15 -3.44
N ARG A 83 -12.86 -0.53 -3.96
CA ARG A 83 -12.77 -1.39 -5.16
C ARG A 83 -13.15 -0.68 -6.46
N GLU A 84 -13.73 0.51 -6.35
CA GLU A 84 -14.26 1.25 -7.48
C GLU A 84 -13.17 1.53 -8.52
N ASN A 85 -13.58 1.57 -9.79
CA ASN A 85 -12.75 1.90 -10.96
C ASN A 85 -11.60 0.92 -11.28
N LYS A 86 -11.64 -0.32 -10.78
CA LYS A 86 -10.74 -1.44 -11.18
C LYS A 86 -9.26 -1.05 -11.26
N GLY A 87 -8.77 -0.18 -10.37
CA GLY A 87 -7.36 0.22 -10.37
C GLY A 87 -7.02 1.54 -11.06
N ARG A 88 -8.03 2.32 -11.49
CA ARG A 88 -7.85 3.68 -12.01
C ARG A 88 -8.52 4.70 -11.11
N GLY A 89 -8.04 5.93 -11.15
CA GLY A 89 -8.61 7.02 -10.40
C GLY A 89 -8.22 6.98 -8.93
N PHE A 90 -7.66 8.08 -8.44
CA PHE A 90 -7.47 8.32 -7.01
C PHE A 90 -7.58 9.81 -6.72
N HIS A 91 -7.68 10.15 -5.44
CA HIS A 91 -7.55 11.53 -4.97
C HIS A 91 -6.68 11.57 -3.72
N ILE A 92 -6.15 12.75 -3.43
CA ILE A 92 -5.44 13.05 -2.18
C ILE A 92 -6.01 14.35 -1.62
N THR A 93 -6.04 14.45 -0.29
CA THR A 93 -6.46 15.67 0.40
C THR A 93 -5.26 16.23 1.16
N VAL A 94 -4.92 17.50 0.89
CA VAL A 94 -3.83 18.23 1.55
C VAL A 94 -4.40 19.58 1.96
N ASP A 95 -4.32 19.93 3.25
CA ASP A 95 -4.83 21.20 3.80
C ASP A 95 -6.26 21.52 3.35
N ASP A 96 -7.17 20.53 3.49
CA ASP A 96 -8.58 20.59 3.07
C ASP A 96 -8.83 20.78 1.56
N VAL A 97 -7.78 20.77 0.73
CA VAL A 97 -7.88 20.78 -0.73
C VAL A 97 -7.79 19.36 -1.28
N THR A 98 -8.83 18.92 -2.00
CA THR A 98 -8.83 17.61 -2.66
C THR A 98 -8.36 17.72 -4.10
N TYR A 99 -7.27 17.02 -4.42
CA TYR A 99 -6.74 16.88 -5.77
C TYR A 99 -7.21 15.56 -6.37
N GLN A 100 -7.86 15.62 -7.53
CA GLN A 100 -8.44 14.45 -8.19
C GLN A 100 -7.62 14.05 -9.42
N PHE A 101 -7.37 12.75 -9.55
CA PHE A 101 -6.64 12.15 -10.66
C PHE A 101 -7.50 11.06 -11.31
N PRO A 102 -8.59 11.41 -12.02
CA PRO A 102 -9.64 10.46 -12.42
C PRO A 102 -9.15 9.38 -13.39
N VAL A 103 -8.14 9.69 -14.21
CA VAL A 103 -7.60 8.79 -15.24
C VAL A 103 -6.25 8.18 -14.85
N ALA A 104 -5.65 8.62 -13.75
CA ALA A 104 -4.35 8.14 -13.34
C ALA A 104 -4.44 6.68 -12.86
N GLU A 105 -3.39 5.93 -13.13
CA GLU A 105 -3.27 4.56 -12.72
C GLU A 105 -2.86 4.48 -11.24
N ARG A 106 -3.49 3.59 -10.49
CA ARG A 106 -3.08 3.34 -9.11
C ARG A 106 -1.76 2.59 -9.05
N ALA A 107 -1.20 2.54 -7.85
CA ALA A 107 0.01 1.78 -7.56
C ALA A 107 -0.12 0.27 -7.87
N PRO A 108 1.00 -0.49 -7.86
CA PRO A 108 0.98 -1.94 -7.89
C PRO A 108 0.03 -2.56 -6.85
N PRO A 109 -0.42 -3.80 -7.05
CA PRO A 109 -1.47 -4.44 -6.27
C PRO A 109 -1.28 -4.43 -4.75
N GLU A 110 -0.05 -4.31 -4.27
CA GLU A 110 0.34 -4.47 -2.87
C GLU A 110 1.23 -3.31 -2.41
N ALA A 111 1.01 -2.86 -1.18
CA ALA A 111 1.80 -1.84 -0.53
C ALA A 111 1.97 -2.15 0.95
N TYR A 112 3.09 -1.69 1.52
CA TYR A 112 3.37 -1.79 2.95
C TYR A 112 3.51 -0.40 3.54
N LEU A 113 2.72 -0.13 4.58
CA LEU A 113 2.80 1.09 5.36
C LEU A 113 3.47 0.79 6.69
N ALA A 114 4.47 1.58 7.06
CA ALA A 114 5.19 1.44 8.33
C ALA A 114 5.10 2.75 9.11
N VAL A 115 4.81 2.67 10.41
CA VAL A 115 4.86 3.81 11.34
C VAL A 115 5.71 3.41 12.54
N GLY A 116 6.82 4.12 12.74
CA GLY A 116 7.74 3.89 13.85
C GLY A 116 8.31 2.46 13.89
N TYR A 117 8.28 1.72 12.77
CA TYR A 117 8.78 0.36 12.71
C TYR A 117 10.28 0.34 12.99
N GLN A 118 10.64 -0.31 14.09
CA GLN A 118 12.01 -0.63 14.44
C GLN A 118 12.20 -2.14 14.23
N ALA A 119 12.90 -2.52 13.17
CA ALA A 119 13.46 -3.86 13.11
C ALA A 119 14.67 -3.88 14.04
N CYS A 120 14.59 -4.64 15.12
CA CYS A 120 15.80 -4.99 15.86
C CYS A 120 16.58 -5.93 14.93
N VAL A 121 17.63 -5.41 14.30
CA VAL A 121 18.54 -6.26 13.53
C VAL A 121 19.22 -7.15 14.56
N LEU A 122 18.85 -8.41 14.59
CA LEU A 122 19.61 -9.43 15.29
C LEU A 122 20.88 -9.69 14.47
N SER A 123 21.76 -8.70 14.38
CA SER A 123 23.17 -8.99 14.21
C SER A 123 23.55 -9.82 15.43
N LEU A 124 24.22 -10.94 15.22
CA LEU A 124 24.69 -11.89 16.24
C LEU A 124 25.67 -11.30 17.28
N PHE A 125 25.66 -9.99 17.50
CA PHE A 125 26.44 -9.26 18.48
C PHE A 125 25.50 -8.46 19.38
N TRP A 126 25.22 -9.04 20.55
CA TRP A 126 25.26 -8.34 21.84
C TRP A 126 24.66 -6.93 21.87
N CYS A 127 23.35 -6.83 22.14
CA CYS A 127 22.78 -5.60 22.67
C CYS A 127 23.05 -5.60 24.18
N ASN A 128 24.15 -4.96 24.60
CA ASN A 128 24.32 -4.50 25.97
C ASN A 128 23.66 -3.12 26.10
N ASP A 129 22.85 -3.02 27.13
CA ASP A 129 22.17 -1.87 27.72
C ASP A 129 22.77 -0.48 27.45
N ALA A 130 21.88 0.51 27.28
CA ALA A 130 22.00 1.79 27.97
C ALA A 130 20.63 2.48 28.07
N GLU A 131 20.14 2.56 29.31
CA GLU A 131 19.13 3.49 29.78
C GLU A 131 19.50 4.94 29.42
N PHE A 132 18.52 5.74 28.99
CA PHE A 132 18.34 7.16 29.35
C PHE A 132 16.87 7.55 29.13
#